data_AF-A0A520JKH8-F1
#
_entry.id   AF-A0A520JKH8-F1
#
_cell.length_a   1.000
_cell.length_b   1.000
_cell.length_c   1.000
_cell.angle_alpha   90.00
_cell.angle_beta   90.00
_cell.angle_gamma   90.00
#
_symmetry.space_group_name_H-M   'P 1'
#
loop_
_entity.id
_entity.type
_entity.pdbx_description
1 polymer ?
#
loop_
_entity_poly.entity_id
_entity_poly.type
_entity_poly.pdbx_seq_one_letter_code
_entity_poly.pdbx_strand_id
1 'polypeptide(L)'
;MIGDVPRVRALLVEAALGGHAVTYAGLLGRLGLAFTRPRMRALCRTLSRIDAEAAPAGEPDLAVLVVRQNDALPGQGWWTGHAAATGYAGAWTGPAAVA
;
A
#
# COMPACT_ATOMS: atom_id res chain seq x y z
N MET A 1 10.57 -1.38 13.21
CA MET A 1 11.40 -1.54 11.98
C MET A 1 10.49 -1.55 10.75
N ILE A 2 11.01 -1.46 9.52
CA ILE A 2 10.18 -1.50 8.30
C ILE A 2 9.50 -2.86 8.04
N GLY A 3 10.09 -3.95 8.52
CA GLY A 3 9.54 -5.31 8.46
C GLY A 3 8.63 -5.69 9.64
N ASP A 4 8.31 -4.72 10.50
CA ASP A 4 7.47 -4.91 11.69
C ASP A 4 6.00 -4.87 11.28
N VAL A 5 5.46 -6.04 10.93
CA VAL A 5 4.10 -6.19 10.41
C VAL A 5 3.03 -5.65 11.37
N PRO A 6 3.01 -6.00 12.67
CA PRO A 6 2.02 -5.47 13.60
C PRO A 6 2.02 -3.95 13.65
N ARG A 7 3.22 -3.34 13.69
CA ARG A 7 3.35 -1.88 13.72
C ARG A 7 2.87 -1.22 12.42
N VAL A 8 3.25 -1.76 11.26
CA VAL A 8 2.82 -1.18 9.97
C VAL A 8 1.31 -1.34 9.80
N ARG A 9 0.74 -2.50 10.14
CA ARG A 9 -0.70 -2.74 10.09
C ARG A 9 -1.46 -1.75 10.98
N ALA A 10 -1.01 -1.50 12.20
CA ALA A 10 -1.65 -0.53 13.10
C ALA A 10 -1.72 0.88 12.49
N LEU A 11 -0.67 1.33 11.81
CA LEU A 11 -0.64 2.64 11.13
C LEU A 11 -1.62 2.69 9.95
N LEU A 12 -1.82 1.58 9.23
CA LEU A 12 -2.78 1.48 8.12
C LEU A 12 -4.22 1.42 8.63
N VAL A 13 -4.49 0.67 9.69
CA VAL A 13 -5.81 0.63 10.35
C VAL A 13 -6.20 2.01 10.86
N GLU A 14 -5.27 2.74 11.47
CA GLU A 14 -5.51 4.13 11.88
C GLU A 14 -5.88 5.02 10.69
N ALA A 15 -5.17 4.90 9.55
CA ALA A 15 -5.48 5.66 8.35
C ALA A 15 -6.86 5.28 7.76
N ALA A 16 -7.21 3.99 7.79
CA ALA A 16 -8.50 3.48 7.37
C ALA A 16 -9.64 4.06 8.25
N LEU A 17 -9.46 4.05 9.57
CA LEU A 17 -10.40 4.65 10.52
C LEU A 17 -10.50 6.17 10.33
N GLY A 18 -9.41 6.82 9.94
CA GLY A 18 -9.38 8.23 9.58
C GLY A 18 -9.95 8.55 8.19
N GLY A 19 -10.33 7.54 7.40
CA GLY A 19 -10.91 7.72 6.07
C GLY A 19 -9.95 8.33 5.05
N HIS A 20 -8.63 8.19 5.22
CA HIS A 20 -7.64 8.80 4.33
C HIS A 20 -6.55 7.81 3.89
N ALA A 21 -6.04 8.01 2.67
CA ALA A 21 -4.86 7.33 2.18
C ALA A 21 -3.58 7.88 2.85
N VAL A 22 -2.47 7.16 2.69
CA VAL A 22 -1.14 7.57 3.19
C VAL A 22 -0.12 7.42 2.05
N THR A 23 0.77 8.40 1.87
CA THR A 23 1.84 8.25 0.89
C THR A 23 2.93 7.30 1.39
N TYR A 24 3.69 6.66 0.50
CA TYR A 24 4.88 5.88 0.88
C TYR A 24 5.86 6.68 1.75
N ALA A 25 6.10 7.95 1.40
CA ALA A 25 6.98 8.83 2.18
C ALA A 25 6.39 9.13 3.56
N GLY A 26 5.08 9.39 3.64
CA GLY A 26 4.37 9.61 4.90
C GLY A 26 4.44 8.39 5.82
N LEU A 27 4.15 7.19 5.32
CA LEU A 27 4.21 5.97 6.11
C LEU A 27 5.63 5.66 6.60
N LEU A 28 6.65 5.85 5.75
CA LEU A 28 8.06 5.74 6.17
C LEU A 28 8.41 6.79 7.24
N GLY A 29 7.92 8.02 7.10
CA GLY A 29 8.10 9.09 8.09
C GLY A 29 7.53 8.72 9.46
N ARG A 30 6.33 8.13 9.51
CA ARG A 30 5.71 7.62 10.75
C ARG A 30 6.50 6.46 11.38
N LEU A 31 7.30 5.75 10.59
CA LEU A 31 8.24 4.73 11.06
C LEU A 31 9.61 5.32 11.47
N GLY A 32 9.80 6.65 11.39
CA GLY A 32 11.06 7.33 11.67
C GLY A 32 12.11 7.17 10.57
N LEU A 33 11.68 6.92 9.33
CA LEU A 33 12.57 6.61 8.20
C LEU A 33 12.42 7.65 7.09
N ALA A 34 13.55 8.14 6.58
CA ALA A 34 13.56 8.91 5.35
C ALA A 34 13.19 8.03 4.15
N PHE A 35 12.48 8.62 3.18
CA PHE A 35 12.13 7.93 1.93
C PHE A 35 13.39 7.62 1.12
N THR A 36 13.53 6.34 0.73
CA THR A 36 14.51 5.89 -0.27
C THR A 36 13.87 4.75 -1.08
N ARG A 37 14.30 4.56 -2.34
CA ARG A 37 13.77 3.44 -3.15
C ARG A 37 13.97 2.07 -2.50
N PRO A 38 15.12 1.75 -1.87
CA PRO A 38 15.28 0.48 -1.15
C PRO A 38 14.29 0.31 0.01
N ARG A 39 14.04 1.37 0.80
CA ARG A 39 13.07 1.31 1.89
C ARG A 39 11.64 1.19 1.38
N MET A 40 11.26 1.96 0.36
CA MET A 40 9.95 1.81 -0.27
C MET A 40 9.71 0.37 -0.76
N ARG A 41 10.70 -0.26 -1.42
CA ARG A 41 10.59 -1.68 -1.81
C ARG A 41 10.47 -2.63 -0.61
N ALA A 42 11.16 -2.34 0.48
CA ALA A 42 11.06 -3.12 1.71
C ALA A 42 9.67 -2.98 2.36
N LEU A 43 9.13 -1.76 2.38
CA LEU A 43 7.75 -1.51 2.82
C LEU A 43 6.75 -2.25 1.95
N CYS A 44 6.89 -2.27 0.62
CA CYS A 44 6.00 -3.04 -0.26
C CYS A 44 5.95 -4.53 0.11
N ARG A 45 7.09 -5.14 0.47
CA ARG A 45 7.10 -6.55 0.94
C ARG A 45 6.35 -6.73 2.25
N THR A 46 6.49 -5.78 3.18
CA THR A 46 5.71 -5.78 4.43
C THR A 46 4.22 -5.65 4.16
N LEU A 47 3.81 -4.78 3.22
CA LEU A 47 2.41 -4.62 2.82
C LEU A 47 1.84 -5.91 2.23
N SER A 48 2.55 -6.55 1.29
CA SER A 48 2.11 -7.84 0.73
C SER A 48 1.96 -8.92 1.79
N ARG A 49 2.81 -8.93 2.82
CA ARG A 49 2.70 -9.86 3.94
C ARG A 49 1.50 -9.56 4.82
N ILE A 50 1.18 -8.28 5.07
CA ILE A 50 -0.04 -7.88 5.79
C ILE A 50 -1.27 -8.42 5.07
N ASP A 51 -1.40 -8.16 3.77
CA ASP A 51 -2.57 -8.59 3.01
C ASP A 51 -2.66 -10.12 2.93
N ALA A 52 -1.52 -10.82 2.76
CA ALA A 52 -1.49 -12.28 2.76
C ALA A 52 -1.88 -12.90 4.12
N GLU A 53 -1.50 -12.30 5.25
CA GLU A 53 -1.90 -12.73 6.58
C GLU A 53 -3.40 -12.45 6.85
N ALA A 54 -3.95 -11.41 6.23
CA ALA A 54 -5.34 -10.96 6.41
C ALA A 54 -6.34 -11.72 5.50
N ALA A 55 -5.89 -12.19 4.34
CA ALA A 55 -6.73 -12.85 3.33
C ALA A 55 -7.54 -14.07 3.84
N PRO A 56 -6.99 -15.00 4.67
CA PRO A 56 -7.76 -16.14 5.18
C PRO A 56 -8.93 -15.74 6.07
N ALA A 57 -8.89 -14.54 6.66
CA ALA A 57 -9.96 -13.99 7.50
C ALA A 57 -10.99 -13.18 6.69
N GLY A 58 -10.80 -13.03 5.37
CA GLY A 58 -11.68 -12.23 4.51
C GLY A 58 -11.59 -10.73 4.78
N GLU A 59 -10.48 -10.27 5.38
CA GLU A 59 -10.23 -8.84 5.58
C GLU A 59 -9.89 -8.14 4.25
N PRO A 60 -10.24 -6.85 4.10
CA PRO A 60 -9.85 -6.08 2.92
C PRO A 60 -8.34 -5.81 2.89
N ASP A 61 -7.77 -5.74 1.68
CA ASP A 61 -6.36 -5.36 1.48
C ASP A 61 -6.09 -3.97 2.05
N LEU A 62 -5.10 -3.85 2.92
CA LEU A 62 -4.70 -2.58 3.51
C LEU A 62 -3.64 -1.86 2.66
N ALA A 63 -2.93 -2.58 1.78
CA ALA A 63 -1.94 -1.97 0.89
C ALA A 63 -2.54 -0.94 -0.08
N VAL A 64 -3.85 -1.03 -0.37
CA VAL A 64 -4.56 -0.06 -1.23
C VAL A 64 -4.52 1.37 -0.64
N LEU A 65 -4.41 1.49 0.69
CA LEU A 65 -4.32 2.78 1.37
C LEU A 65 -2.97 3.47 1.15
N VAL A 66 -1.95 2.74 0.67
CA VAL A 66 -0.61 3.30 0.47
C VAL A 66 -0.43 3.75 -0.98
N VAL A 67 -0.39 5.07 -1.16
CA VAL A 67 -0.44 5.70 -2.48
C VAL A 67 0.87 6.38 -2.86
N ARG A 68 1.06 6.57 -4.17
CA ARG A 68 2.15 7.37 -4.72
C ARG A 68 1.85 8.85 -4.48
N GLN A 69 2.89 9.63 -4.14
CA GLN A 69 2.72 11.06 -3.85
C GLN A 69 2.28 11.87 -5.08
N ASN A 70 2.61 11.42 -6.29
CA ASN A 70 2.38 12.19 -7.51
C ASN A 70 0.92 12.18 -7.98
N ASP A 71 0.23 11.05 -7.84
CA ASP A 71 -1.09 10.83 -8.43
C ASP A 71 -2.09 10.18 -7.48
N ALA A 72 -1.73 9.97 -6.21
CA ALA A 72 -2.60 9.38 -5.19
C ALA A 72 -3.16 7.99 -5.55
N LEU A 73 -2.54 7.30 -6.52
CA LEU A 73 -2.88 5.93 -6.88
C LEU A 73 -2.02 4.94 -6.09
N PRO A 74 -2.53 3.72 -5.80
CA PRO A 74 -1.73 2.64 -5.26
C PRO A 74 -0.46 2.37 -6.10
N GLY A 75 0.58 1.84 -5.46
CA GLY A 75 1.77 1.41 -6.17
C GLY A 75 1.48 0.27 -7.17
N GLN A 76 2.29 0.17 -8.22
CA GLN A 76 2.15 -0.84 -9.29
C GLN A 76 1.91 -2.26 -8.75
N GLY A 77 2.60 -2.65 -7.67
CA GLY A 77 2.48 -4.00 -7.10
C GLY A 77 1.07 -4.36 -6.63
N TRP A 78 0.30 -3.38 -6.16
CA TRP A 78 -1.10 -3.59 -5.78
C TRP A 78 -1.95 -3.89 -7.01
N TRP A 79 -1.81 -3.09 -8.08
CA TRP A 79 -2.53 -3.31 -9.34
C TRP A 79 -2.23 -4.64 -10.00
N THR A 80 -0.96 -5.07 -10.04
CA THR A 80 -0.61 -6.36 -10.65
C THR A 80 -1.15 -7.55 -9.86
N GLY A 81 -1.17 -7.46 -8.52
CA GLY A 81 -1.78 -8.49 -7.68
C GLY A 81 -3.31 -8.51 -7.82
N HIS A 82 -3.93 -7.33 -7.80
CA HIS A 82 -5.37 -7.19 -7.93
C HIS A 82 -5.87 -7.58 -9.33
N ALA A 83 -5.18 -7.20 -10.40
CA ALA A 83 -5.50 -7.60 -11.76
C ALA A 83 -5.48 -9.12 -11.94
N ALA A 84 -4.53 -9.82 -11.31
CA ALA A 84 -4.52 -11.28 -11.32
C ALA A 84 -5.74 -11.88 -10.59
N ALA A 85 -6.23 -11.22 -9.53
CA ALA A 85 -7.38 -11.67 -8.76
C ALA A 85 -8.74 -11.29 -9.36
N THR A 86 -8.84 -10.15 -10.06
CA THR A 86 -10.12 -9.58 -10.54
C THR A 86 -10.25 -9.50 -12.05
N GLY A 87 -9.20 -9.80 -12.81
CA GLY A 87 -9.18 -9.69 -14.26
C GLY A 87 -9.10 -8.24 -14.76
N TYR A 88 -8.74 -7.27 -13.92
CA TYR A 88 -8.61 -5.87 -14.30
C TYR A 88 -7.56 -5.66 -15.41
N ALA A 89 -7.96 -5.09 -16.54
CA ALA A 89 -7.11 -4.85 -17.72
C ALA A 89 -6.96 -3.35 -18.09
N GLY A 90 -7.37 -2.44 -17.19
CA GLY A 90 -7.33 -0.99 -17.41
C GLY A 90 -5.95 -0.36 -17.20
N ALA A 91 -5.82 0.93 -17.55
CA ALA A 91 -4.59 1.69 -17.34
C ALA A 91 -4.41 2.04 -15.85
N TRP A 92 -3.23 1.72 -15.29
CA TRP A 92 -2.87 2.06 -13.90
C TRP A 92 -1.75 3.13 -13.82
N THR A 93 -1.36 3.70 -14.96
CA THR A 93 -0.48 4.88 -15.06
C THR A 93 -1.05 5.90 -16.05
N GLY A 94 -0.64 7.16 -15.90
CA GLY A 94 -1.01 8.25 -16.80
C GLY A 94 -2.43 8.79 -16.55
N PRO A 95 -2.87 9.79 -17.34
CA PRO A 95 -4.17 10.45 -17.14
C PRO A 95 -5.37 9.49 -17.17
N ALA A 96 -5.29 8.44 -17.99
CA ALA A 96 -6.33 7.41 -18.09
C ALA A 96 -6.52 6.58 -16.81
N ALA A 97 -5.57 6.61 -15.88
CA ALA A 97 -5.67 5.91 -14.60
C ALA A 97 -6.38 6.71 -13.50
N VAL A 98 -6.69 7.99 -13.76
CA VAL A 98 -7.29 8.93 -12.80
C VAL A 98 -8.73 9.29 -13.18
N ALA A 99 -9.17 8.94 -14.40
CA ALA A 99 -10.51 9.18 -14.93
C ALA A 99 -11.51 8.14 -14.42
#